data_AF-A0A7X1GV64-F1
#
_entry.id   AF-A0A7X1GV64-F1
#
_cell.length_a   1.000
_cell.length_b   1.000
_cell.length_c   1.000
_cell.angle_alpha   90.00
_cell.angle_beta   90.00
_cell.angle_gamma   90.00
#
_symmetry.space_group_name_H-M   'P 1'
#
loop_
_entity.id
_entity.type
_entity.pdbx_description
1 polymer ?
#
loop_
_entity_poly.entity_id
_entity_poly.type
_entity_poly.pdbx_seq_one_letter_code
_entity_poly.pdbx_strand_id
1 'polypeptide(L)'
;MIYFISTAVFLSVILLLVGTLLLVEARVVIKGDRRIVINDDDDKSISTPTNKTLLASLLDNDILIPCACGGKGTCGTCKCQVDEGGGDILPTELSLVSRKERLDHVRLACQLKVKQDLKIRVPEEIFNIQKFNATVVSNDNVATFIKELVLKLDEGEAVDFTAGAYMQIDVPEYQADFAEFSVADAYRTAWKQFNFLSLKAGTDVPVNRAYSLANPPSEKGLLRFTIRIATPPPGQMDLPPGVGSSYVFNLKPGDRVVLSGPYGDFFVKDTDREMCFIGGGAGMAPMRCHIFNQLLDLGTSRKVTFWYGARSRQEMFYDEEFKDLQARFSNFSYHVALSEPQPEDNWDGPTGFIHQAAHDLYLKDHEDPTEIEYYLCGPPMMISAVMNMLDALGVEREMIAFDDFG
;
A
#
# COMPACT_ATOMS: atom_id res chain seq x y z
N MET A 1 -15.59 -63.00 -30.14
CA MET A 1 -16.37 -63.20 -28.90
C MET A 1 -15.57 -62.83 -27.65
N ILE A 2 -14.36 -63.35 -27.45
CA ILE A 2 -13.49 -63.05 -26.28
C ILE A 2 -13.17 -61.56 -26.14
N TYR A 3 -12.83 -60.87 -27.24
CA TYR A 3 -12.56 -59.44 -27.22
C TYR A 3 -13.77 -58.60 -26.80
N PHE A 4 -14.97 -58.92 -27.31
CA PHE A 4 -16.21 -58.23 -26.93
C PHE A 4 -16.55 -58.41 -25.44
N ILE A 5 -16.35 -59.61 -24.90
CA ILE A 5 -16.57 -59.89 -23.48
C ILE A 5 -15.56 -59.13 -22.62
N SER A 6 -14.28 -59.11 -23.01
CA SER A 6 -13.22 -58.36 -22.31
C SER A 6 -13.51 -56.85 -22.28
N THR A 7 -13.88 -56.26 -23.41
CA THR A 7 -14.23 -54.83 -23.49
C THR A 7 -15.47 -54.49 -22.66
N ALA A 8 -16.48 -55.36 -22.66
CA ALA A 8 -17.70 -55.15 -21.87
C ALA A 8 -17.43 -55.21 -20.35
N VAL A 9 -16.58 -56.14 -19.89
CA VAL A 9 -16.18 -56.23 -18.48
C VAL A 9 -15.32 -55.04 -18.07
N PHE A 10 -14.39 -54.60 -18.93
CA PHE A 10 -13.55 -53.45 -18.63
C PHE A 10 -14.37 -52.15 -18.56
N LEU A 11 -15.32 -51.96 -19.49
CA LEU A 11 -16.23 -50.82 -19.49
C LEU A 11 -17.15 -50.83 -18.27
N SER A 12 -17.66 -52.00 -17.85
CA SER A 12 -18.53 -52.07 -16.66
C SER A 12 -17.77 -51.74 -15.38
N VAL A 13 -16.52 -52.18 -15.25
CA VAL A 13 -15.67 -51.84 -14.10
C VAL A 13 -15.35 -50.34 -14.07
N ILE A 14 -15.06 -49.72 -15.21
CA ILE A 14 -14.84 -48.26 -15.30
C ILE A 14 -16.12 -47.50 -14.92
N LEU A 15 -17.26 -47.88 -15.49
CA LEU A 15 -18.54 -47.22 -15.17
C LEU A 15 -18.92 -47.39 -13.70
N LEU A 16 -18.61 -48.56 -13.12
CA LEU A 16 -18.83 -48.80 -11.70
C LEU A 16 -17.92 -47.92 -10.85
N LEU A 17 -16.61 -47.87 -11.13
CA LEU A 17 -15.66 -46.98 -10.43
C LEU A 17 -16.03 -45.50 -10.53
N VAL A 18 -16.37 -45.03 -11.73
CA VAL A 18 -16.84 -43.64 -11.96
C VAL A 18 -18.15 -43.40 -11.20
N GLY A 19 -19.08 -44.35 -11.22
CA GLY A 19 -20.32 -44.29 -10.46
C GLY A 19 -20.08 -44.18 -8.95
N THR A 20 -19.15 -44.98 -8.40
CA THR A 20 -18.79 -44.90 -6.98
C THR A 20 -18.14 -43.57 -6.63
N LEU A 21 -17.24 -43.06 -7.49
CA LEU A 21 -16.61 -41.75 -7.31
C LEU A 21 -17.65 -40.62 -7.28
N LEU A 22 -18.59 -40.61 -8.23
CA LEU A 22 -19.67 -39.62 -8.28
C LEU A 22 -20.61 -39.72 -7.07
N LEU A 23 -20.88 -40.94 -6.58
CA LEU A 23 -21.73 -41.15 -5.40
C LEU A 23 -21.04 -40.70 -4.11
N VAL A 24 -19.73 -40.94 -3.98
CA VAL A 24 -18.91 -40.43 -2.88
C VAL A 24 -18.85 -38.91 -2.93
N GLU A 25 -18.58 -38.33 -4.10
CA GLU A 25 -18.58 -36.87 -4.28
C GLU A 25 -19.92 -36.27 -3.89
N ALA A 26 -21.04 -36.85 -4.34
CA ALA A 26 -22.38 -36.36 -4.03
C ALA A 26 -22.75 -36.43 -2.55
N ARG A 27 -22.15 -37.34 -1.77
CA ARG A 27 -22.41 -37.49 -0.32
C ARG A 27 -21.41 -36.78 0.58
N VAL A 28 -20.16 -36.65 0.14
CA VAL A 28 -19.05 -36.10 0.93
C VAL A 28 -18.85 -34.61 0.66
N VAL A 29 -19.07 -34.15 -0.58
CA VAL A 29 -19.08 -32.72 -0.88
C VAL A 29 -20.39 -32.15 -0.37
N ILE A 30 -20.32 -31.50 0.80
CA ILE A 30 -21.47 -30.78 1.35
C ILE A 30 -21.76 -29.60 0.40
N LYS A 31 -22.72 -29.80 -0.50
CA LYS A 31 -23.21 -28.79 -1.42
C LYS A 31 -24.16 -27.87 -0.66
N GLY A 32 -23.85 -26.59 -0.65
CA GLY A 32 -24.64 -25.57 0.00
C GLY A 32 -23.86 -24.27 0.07
N ASP A 33 -24.58 -23.16 0.03
CA ASP A 33 -24.01 -21.87 0.33
C ASP A 33 -23.72 -21.79 1.83
N ARG A 34 -22.66 -21.06 2.17
CA ARG A 34 -22.23 -20.80 3.54
C ARG A 34 -22.55 -19.38 3.88
N ARG A 35 -23.08 -19.19 5.09
CA ARG A 35 -23.38 -17.88 5.62
C ARG A 35 -22.12 -17.32 6.27
N ILE A 36 -21.79 -16.08 5.94
CA ILE A 36 -20.72 -15.33 6.58
C ILE A 36 -21.39 -14.16 7.30
N VAL A 37 -21.38 -14.19 8.63
CA VAL A 37 -21.87 -13.11 9.48
C VAL A 37 -20.74 -12.11 9.69
N ILE A 38 -20.99 -10.84 9.45
CA ILE A 38 -19.98 -9.78 9.50
C ILE A 38 -20.33 -8.82 10.63
N ASN A 39 -19.39 -8.56 11.54
CA ASN A 39 -19.52 -7.62 12.67
C ASN A 39 -20.75 -7.88 13.55
N ASP A 40 -21.11 -9.16 13.78
CA ASP A 40 -22.29 -9.53 14.58
C ASP A 40 -23.63 -8.99 14.01
N ASP A 41 -23.64 -8.53 12.76
CA ASP A 41 -24.78 -7.93 12.09
C ASP A 41 -25.35 -8.89 11.03
N ASP A 42 -26.59 -9.34 11.25
CA ASP A 42 -27.29 -10.25 10.35
C ASP A 42 -27.64 -9.59 9.01
N ASP A 43 -27.84 -8.26 8.98
CA ASP A 43 -28.18 -7.52 7.76
C ASP A 43 -26.97 -7.37 6.83
N LYS A 44 -25.75 -7.43 7.38
CA LYS A 44 -24.48 -7.42 6.62
C LYS A 44 -23.99 -8.83 6.27
N SER A 45 -24.78 -9.87 6.59
CA SER A 45 -24.38 -11.25 6.32
C SER A 45 -24.44 -11.58 4.83
N ILE A 46 -23.44 -12.29 4.33
CA ILE A 46 -23.36 -12.70 2.92
C ILE A 46 -23.48 -14.22 2.79
N SER A 47 -24.00 -14.66 1.64
CA SER A 47 -24.11 -16.08 1.28
C SER A 47 -23.16 -16.37 0.13
N THR A 48 -22.28 -17.35 0.30
CA THR A 48 -21.28 -17.70 -0.73
C THR A 48 -21.22 -19.21 -0.99
N PRO A 49 -20.93 -19.63 -2.23
CA PRO A 49 -20.59 -21.01 -2.51
C PRO A 49 -19.41 -21.50 -1.66
N THR A 50 -19.47 -22.77 -1.25
CA THR A 50 -18.37 -23.45 -0.54
C THR A 50 -17.09 -23.47 -1.41
N ASN A 51 -15.91 -23.43 -0.77
CA ASN A 51 -14.56 -23.45 -1.35
C ASN A 51 -14.07 -22.19 -2.08
N LYS A 52 -14.84 -21.10 -2.12
CA LYS A 52 -14.29 -19.78 -2.47
C LYS A 52 -13.38 -19.26 -1.35
N THR A 53 -12.43 -18.38 -1.72
CA THR A 53 -11.65 -17.65 -0.70
C THR A 53 -12.53 -16.58 -0.07
N LEU A 54 -12.29 -16.28 1.20
CA LEU A 54 -13.05 -15.25 1.90
C LEU A 54 -12.96 -13.90 1.17
N LEU A 55 -11.78 -13.55 0.63
CA LEU A 55 -11.61 -12.36 -0.20
C LEU A 55 -12.54 -12.36 -1.42
N ALA A 56 -12.57 -13.44 -2.20
CA ALA A 56 -13.42 -13.49 -3.39
C ALA A 56 -14.90 -13.41 -3.02
N SER A 57 -15.31 -14.08 -1.94
CA SER A 57 -16.67 -14.02 -1.42
C SER A 57 -17.08 -12.61 -1.00
N LEU A 58 -16.18 -11.85 -0.39
CA LEU A 58 -16.44 -10.46 0.02
C LEU A 58 -16.50 -9.52 -1.18
N LEU A 59 -15.56 -9.65 -2.12
CA LEU A 59 -15.54 -8.84 -3.35
C LEU A 59 -16.78 -9.08 -4.22
N ASP A 60 -17.27 -10.32 -4.33
CA ASP A 60 -18.49 -10.66 -5.08
C ASP A 60 -19.77 -10.04 -4.48
N ASN A 61 -19.71 -9.58 -3.22
CA ASN A 61 -20.81 -8.93 -2.51
C ASN A 61 -20.50 -7.44 -2.23
N ASP A 62 -19.66 -6.81 -3.06
CA ASP A 62 -19.28 -5.39 -2.99
C ASP A 62 -18.58 -4.96 -1.69
N ILE A 63 -18.01 -5.90 -0.92
CA ILE A 63 -17.20 -5.62 0.27
C ILE A 63 -15.72 -5.62 -0.11
N LEU A 64 -15.17 -4.41 -0.27
CA LEU A 64 -13.82 -4.18 -0.78
C LEU A 64 -12.77 -4.27 0.34
N ILE A 65 -12.41 -5.48 0.77
CA ILE A 65 -11.25 -5.63 1.68
C ILE A 65 -9.95 -5.25 0.96
N PRO A 66 -9.06 -4.46 1.59
CA PRO A 66 -7.77 -4.14 1.01
C PRO A 66 -6.97 -5.39 0.64
N CYS A 67 -6.60 -5.49 -0.64
CA CYS A 67 -5.71 -6.54 -1.13
C CYS A 67 -4.77 -6.00 -2.22
N ALA A 68 -3.51 -5.75 -1.85
CA ALA A 68 -2.52 -5.18 -2.76
C ALA A 68 -1.83 -6.24 -3.66
N CYS A 69 -1.82 -7.51 -3.24
CA CYS A 69 -1.12 -8.60 -3.95
C CYS A 69 -2.01 -9.42 -4.91
N GLY A 70 -3.27 -9.04 -5.10
CA GLY A 70 -4.24 -9.80 -5.91
C GLY A 70 -4.50 -11.22 -5.38
N GLY A 71 -4.43 -11.40 -4.05
CA GLY A 71 -4.74 -12.65 -3.37
C GLY A 71 -3.61 -13.69 -3.31
N LYS A 72 -2.37 -13.31 -3.62
CA LYS A 72 -1.19 -14.19 -3.52
C LYS A 72 -0.73 -14.49 -2.09
N GLY A 73 -1.28 -13.79 -1.09
CA GLY A 73 -0.94 -14.00 0.32
C GLY A 73 0.44 -13.48 0.71
N THR A 74 0.94 -12.42 0.07
CA THR A 74 2.28 -11.86 0.32
C THR A 74 2.27 -10.49 0.98
N CYS A 75 1.20 -9.69 0.80
CA CYS A 75 1.15 -8.31 1.31
C CYS A 75 0.57 -8.16 2.73
N GLY A 76 -0.19 -9.13 3.23
CA GLY A 76 -0.78 -9.07 4.57
C GLY A 76 -1.87 -8.01 4.79
N THR A 77 -2.31 -7.26 3.76
CA THR A 77 -3.31 -6.19 3.92
C THR A 77 -4.75 -6.70 4.07
N CYS A 78 -5.04 -7.91 3.59
CA CYS A 78 -6.37 -8.52 3.70
C CYS A 78 -6.61 -9.21 5.05
N LYS A 79 -6.09 -8.65 6.15
CA LYS A 79 -6.28 -9.21 7.49
C LYS A 79 -7.71 -8.98 7.94
N CYS A 80 -8.33 -10.02 8.47
CA CYS A 80 -9.65 -9.97 9.11
C CYS A 80 -9.65 -10.86 10.34
N GLN A 81 -10.38 -10.48 11.38
CA GLN A 81 -10.58 -11.33 12.54
C GLN A 81 -11.69 -12.34 12.25
N VAL A 82 -11.46 -13.60 12.59
CA VAL A 82 -12.42 -14.69 12.33
C VAL A 82 -12.75 -15.38 13.64
N ASP A 83 -13.86 -14.95 14.25
CA ASP A 83 -14.31 -15.44 15.56
C ASP A 83 -14.74 -16.92 15.49
N GLU A 84 -15.42 -17.31 14.40
CA GLU A 84 -15.93 -18.66 14.22
C GLU A 84 -15.69 -19.18 12.80
N GLY A 85 -15.36 -20.47 12.71
CA GLY A 85 -15.28 -21.21 11.45
C GLY A 85 -14.01 -21.03 10.61
N GLY A 86 -13.04 -20.24 11.07
CA GLY A 86 -11.77 -20.01 10.36
C GLY A 86 -10.83 -21.21 10.31
N GLY A 87 -11.01 -22.22 11.17
CA GLY A 87 -10.11 -23.37 11.28
C GLY A 87 -8.68 -22.98 11.70
N ASP A 88 -7.71 -23.86 11.44
CA ASP A 88 -6.30 -23.62 11.78
C ASP A 88 -5.62 -22.64 10.82
N ILE A 89 -4.64 -21.90 11.33
CA ILE A 89 -3.82 -20.98 10.54
C ILE A 89 -2.97 -21.74 9.51
N LEU A 90 -2.95 -21.24 8.27
CA LEU A 90 -2.20 -21.86 7.19
C LEU A 90 -0.72 -21.47 7.25
N PRO A 91 0.21 -22.32 6.77
CA PRO A 91 1.63 -21.99 6.70
C PRO A 91 1.93 -20.71 5.91
N THR A 92 1.12 -20.41 4.88
CA THR A 92 1.24 -19.18 4.08
C THR A 92 0.90 -17.90 4.85
N GLU A 93 0.18 -18.01 5.96
CA GLU A 93 -0.20 -16.88 6.80
C GLU A 93 0.84 -16.60 7.91
N LEU A 94 1.67 -17.59 8.26
CA LEU A 94 2.56 -17.52 9.41
C LEU A 94 3.63 -16.42 9.31
N SER A 95 4.05 -16.04 8.11
CA SER A 95 5.02 -14.96 7.92
C SER A 95 4.42 -13.56 8.07
N LEU A 96 3.09 -13.42 7.95
CA LEU A 96 2.40 -12.13 7.89
C LEU A 96 1.48 -11.88 9.08
N VAL A 97 1.10 -12.94 9.80
CA VAL A 97 0.29 -12.87 11.02
C VAL A 97 1.18 -13.15 12.23
N SER A 98 1.35 -12.13 13.06
CA SER A 98 2.14 -12.15 14.29
C SER A 98 1.53 -13.09 15.34
N ARG A 99 2.30 -13.42 16.40
CA ARG A 99 1.81 -14.30 17.47
C ARG A 99 0.61 -13.70 18.22
N LYS A 100 0.58 -12.38 18.42
CA LYS A 100 -0.53 -11.68 19.07
C LYS A 100 -1.79 -11.76 18.22
N GLU A 101 -1.68 -11.43 16.94
CA GLU A 101 -2.79 -11.51 15.98
C GLU A 101 -3.36 -12.94 15.85
N ARG A 102 -2.51 -13.98 15.99
CA ARG A 102 -2.98 -15.38 16.01
C ARG A 102 -3.84 -15.70 17.23
N LEU A 103 -3.50 -15.14 18.39
CA LEU A 103 -4.31 -15.30 19.61
C LEU A 103 -5.65 -14.59 19.46
N ASP A 104 -5.68 -13.49 18.71
CA ASP A 104 -6.89 -12.73 18.38
C ASP A 104 -7.65 -13.30 17.16
N HIS A 105 -7.31 -14.51 16.69
CA HIS A 105 -7.93 -15.19 15.56
C HIS A 105 -7.91 -14.41 14.23
N VAL A 106 -6.88 -13.60 14.00
CA VAL A 106 -6.68 -12.88 12.73
C VAL A 106 -6.21 -13.85 11.64
N ARG A 107 -6.82 -13.73 10.46
CA ARG A 107 -6.57 -14.54 9.26
C ARG A 107 -6.39 -13.66 8.03
N LEU A 108 -5.79 -14.21 6.98
CA LEU A 108 -5.73 -13.58 5.66
C LEU A 108 -6.94 -14.00 4.83
N ALA A 109 -7.84 -13.05 4.55
CA ALA A 109 -9.05 -13.30 3.77
C ALA A 109 -8.75 -13.92 2.39
N CYS A 110 -7.61 -13.58 1.78
CA CYS A 110 -7.25 -14.14 0.47
C CYS A 110 -6.83 -15.61 0.50
N GLN A 111 -6.36 -16.13 1.63
CA GLN A 111 -5.88 -17.52 1.76
C GLN A 111 -6.94 -18.42 2.43
N LEU A 112 -7.79 -17.85 3.29
CA LEU A 112 -8.83 -18.59 3.97
C LEU A 112 -9.93 -19.02 2.99
N LYS A 113 -10.20 -20.33 2.91
CA LYS A 113 -11.31 -20.89 2.11
C LYS A 113 -12.55 -21.08 2.98
N VAL A 114 -13.70 -20.63 2.47
CA VAL A 114 -15.00 -20.76 3.13
C VAL A 114 -15.50 -22.20 2.99
N LYS A 115 -15.32 -23.02 4.03
CA LYS A 115 -15.76 -24.43 4.06
C LYS A 115 -17.02 -24.66 4.88
N GLN A 116 -17.24 -23.81 5.88
CA GLN A 116 -18.37 -23.80 6.79
C GLN A 116 -18.80 -22.35 7.03
N ASP A 117 -19.87 -22.16 7.77
CA ASP A 117 -20.34 -20.82 8.12
C ASP A 117 -19.26 -20.10 8.93
N LEU A 118 -19.10 -18.80 8.66
CA LEU A 118 -18.05 -17.97 9.23
C LEU A 118 -18.67 -16.82 10.01
N LYS A 119 -17.97 -16.41 11.05
CA LYS A 119 -18.21 -15.15 11.73
C LYS A 119 -16.93 -14.33 11.70
N ILE A 120 -16.99 -13.18 11.06
CA ILE A 120 -15.82 -12.33 10.84
C ILE A 120 -16.04 -10.93 11.38
N ARG A 121 -14.94 -10.27 11.74
CA ARG A 121 -14.89 -8.86 12.08
C ARG A 121 -13.99 -8.13 11.11
N VAL A 122 -14.52 -7.06 10.54
CA VAL A 122 -13.84 -6.18 9.60
C VAL A 122 -14.05 -4.72 10.04
N PRO A 123 -13.04 -3.84 9.91
CA PRO A 123 -13.20 -2.43 10.18
C PRO A 123 -14.42 -1.84 9.47
N GLU A 124 -15.20 -0.99 10.15
CA GLU A 124 -16.42 -0.41 9.57
C GLU A 124 -16.12 0.47 8.34
N GLU A 125 -14.92 1.05 8.30
CA GLU A 125 -14.38 1.83 7.18
C GLU A 125 -14.46 1.08 5.84
N ILE A 126 -14.35 -0.26 5.88
CA ILE A 126 -14.37 -1.08 4.66
C ILE A 126 -15.73 -1.00 3.94
N PHE A 127 -16.82 -0.78 4.67
CA PHE A 127 -18.15 -0.63 4.08
C PHE A 127 -18.36 0.73 3.40
N ASN A 128 -17.50 1.71 3.69
CA ASN A 128 -17.56 3.04 3.09
C ASN A 128 -16.67 3.17 1.85
N ILE A 129 -15.96 2.10 1.46
CA ILE A 129 -15.06 2.11 0.31
C ILE A 129 -15.89 2.19 -0.96
N GLN A 130 -15.59 3.19 -1.78
CA GLN A 130 -16.25 3.42 -3.04
C GLN A 130 -15.24 3.40 -4.18
N LYS A 131 -15.73 3.13 -5.39
CA LYS A 131 -14.97 3.36 -6.61
C LYS A 131 -15.25 4.78 -7.11
N PHE A 132 -14.18 5.46 -7.49
CA PHE A 132 -14.21 6.81 -7.99
C PHE A 132 -13.63 6.85 -9.40
N ASN A 133 -14.17 7.76 -10.21
CA ASN A 133 -13.61 8.05 -11.51
C ASN A 133 -12.93 9.41 -11.47
N ALA A 134 -11.71 9.47 -12.00
CA ALA A 134 -10.93 10.69 -12.00
C ALA A 134 -10.29 10.96 -13.35
N THR A 135 -10.01 12.24 -13.59
CA THR A 135 -9.23 12.71 -14.74
C THR A 135 -7.85 13.16 -14.29
N VAL A 136 -6.82 12.77 -15.03
CA VAL A 136 -5.45 13.26 -14.81
C VAL A 136 -5.39 14.75 -15.12
N VAL A 137 -5.05 15.56 -14.12
CA VAL A 137 -4.80 17.00 -14.26
C VAL A 137 -3.36 17.23 -14.68
N SER A 138 -2.43 16.63 -13.94
CA SER A 138 -0.99 16.69 -14.20
C SER A 138 -0.31 15.40 -13.75
N ASN A 139 0.86 15.12 -14.30
CA ASN A 139 1.67 13.95 -14.00
C ASN A 139 3.16 14.28 -14.19
N ASP A 140 3.61 15.31 -13.48
CA ASP A 140 4.91 15.94 -13.70
C ASP A 140 6.00 15.29 -12.85
N ASN A 141 7.25 15.30 -13.35
CA ASN A 141 8.39 14.84 -12.56
C ASN A 141 8.72 15.82 -11.44
N VAL A 142 8.70 15.34 -10.21
CA VAL A 142 9.15 16.07 -9.03
C VAL A 142 10.53 15.64 -8.55
N ALA A 143 10.97 14.45 -8.97
CA ALA A 143 12.34 13.95 -8.80
C ALA A 143 12.72 13.09 -10.01
N THR A 144 13.96 12.59 -10.05
CA THR A 144 14.44 11.80 -11.20
C THR A 144 13.57 10.58 -11.45
N PHE A 145 13.12 9.91 -10.39
CA PHE A 145 12.35 8.67 -10.46
C PHE A 145 10.95 8.80 -9.84
N ILE A 146 10.48 10.01 -9.55
CA ILE A 146 9.19 10.26 -8.89
C ILE A 146 8.39 11.28 -9.69
N LYS A 147 7.11 10.97 -9.90
CA LYS A 147 6.12 11.90 -10.45
C LYS A 147 5.07 12.27 -9.42
N GLU A 148 4.60 13.52 -9.44
CA GLU A 148 3.38 13.93 -8.78
C GLU A 148 2.21 13.70 -9.74
N LEU A 149 1.38 12.72 -9.42
CA LEU A 149 0.11 12.50 -10.12
C LEU A 149 -0.98 13.28 -9.40
N VAL A 150 -1.61 14.22 -10.11
CA VAL A 150 -2.76 14.97 -9.62
C VAL A 150 -3.99 14.52 -10.39
N LEU A 151 -4.95 13.95 -9.66
CA LEU A 151 -6.23 13.49 -10.18
C LEU A 151 -7.34 14.42 -9.71
N LYS A 152 -8.24 14.78 -10.62
CA LYS A 152 -9.49 15.48 -10.30
C LYS A 152 -10.64 14.49 -10.34
N LEU A 153 -11.37 14.37 -9.24
CA LEU A 153 -12.58 13.55 -9.16
C LEU A 153 -13.70 14.15 -10.01
N ASP A 154 -14.61 13.30 -10.49
CA ASP A 154 -15.78 13.73 -11.24
C ASP A 154 -16.72 14.61 -10.38
N GLU A 155 -17.56 15.41 -11.04
CA GLU A 155 -18.46 16.34 -10.34
C GLU A 155 -19.42 15.60 -9.40
N GLY A 156 -19.42 16.00 -8.12
CA GLY A 156 -20.25 15.39 -7.08
C GLY A 156 -19.56 14.25 -6.32
N GLU A 157 -18.40 13.78 -6.78
CA GLU A 157 -17.58 12.83 -6.04
C GLU A 157 -16.62 13.55 -5.10
N ALA A 158 -16.58 13.12 -3.84
CA ALA A 158 -15.60 13.56 -2.85
C ALA A 158 -15.18 12.36 -2.01
N VAL A 159 -13.88 12.26 -1.75
CA VAL A 159 -13.33 11.24 -0.85
C VAL A 159 -13.14 11.91 0.51
N ASP A 160 -13.90 11.48 1.51
CA ASP A 160 -13.61 11.82 2.90
C ASP A 160 -12.65 10.76 3.44
N PHE A 161 -11.41 11.18 3.75
CA PHE A 161 -10.35 10.28 4.21
C PHE A 161 -9.61 10.87 5.42
N THR A 162 -8.97 10.00 6.19
CA THR A 162 -8.07 10.39 7.28
C THR A 162 -6.66 10.55 6.75
N ALA A 163 -5.94 11.59 7.17
CA ALA A 163 -4.57 11.81 6.76
C ALA A 163 -3.71 10.57 7.03
N GLY A 164 -2.93 10.13 6.02
CA GLY A 164 -2.20 8.86 6.02
C GLY A 164 -2.91 7.71 5.30
N ALA A 165 -4.14 7.92 4.84
CA ALA A 165 -4.84 6.98 3.97
C ALA A 165 -4.19 6.85 2.59
N TYR A 166 -4.46 5.73 1.93
CA TYR A 166 -4.09 5.44 0.55
C TYR A 166 -5.30 5.08 -0.31
N MET A 167 -5.15 5.23 -1.62
CA MET A 167 -6.11 4.76 -2.61
C MET A 167 -5.51 3.61 -3.40
N GLN A 168 -6.35 2.72 -3.92
CA GLN A 168 -5.93 1.72 -4.89
C GLN A 168 -6.28 2.20 -6.30
N ILE A 169 -5.29 2.35 -7.17
CA ILE A 169 -5.49 2.64 -8.59
C ILE A 169 -5.70 1.32 -9.34
N ASP A 170 -6.80 1.25 -10.09
CA ASP A 170 -7.11 0.14 -11.00
C ASP A 170 -6.29 0.33 -12.29
N VAL A 171 -5.43 -0.64 -12.58
CA VAL A 171 -4.56 -0.69 -13.75
C VAL A 171 -5.19 -1.64 -14.76
N PRO A 172 -5.73 -1.14 -15.88
CA PRO A 172 -6.30 -1.97 -16.93
C PRO A 172 -5.20 -2.69 -17.72
N GLU A 173 -5.61 -3.51 -18.68
CA GLU A 173 -4.69 -4.07 -19.68
C GLU A 173 -4.05 -2.93 -20.48
N TYR A 174 -2.72 -2.95 -20.59
CA TYR A 174 -1.98 -1.93 -21.34
C TYR A 174 -0.62 -2.45 -21.77
N GLN A 175 -0.05 -1.77 -22.76
CA GLN A 175 1.35 -1.93 -23.19
C GLN A 175 1.94 -0.53 -23.37
N ALA A 176 3.12 -0.28 -22.84
CA ALA A 176 3.79 1.01 -22.90
C ALA A 176 5.30 0.87 -23.07
N ASP A 177 5.90 1.83 -23.76
CA ASP A 177 7.34 1.98 -23.92
C ASP A 177 7.82 3.15 -23.05
N PHE A 178 8.89 2.95 -22.29
CA PHE A 178 9.46 3.99 -21.43
C PHE A 178 9.97 5.18 -22.25
N ALA A 179 10.26 5.00 -23.54
CA ALA A 179 10.60 6.08 -24.46
C ALA A 179 9.46 7.11 -24.65
N GLU A 180 8.21 6.71 -24.43
CA GLU A 180 7.01 7.55 -24.60
C GLU A 180 6.62 8.32 -23.33
N PHE A 181 7.24 7.98 -22.20
CA PHE A 181 7.00 8.65 -20.93
C PHE A 181 7.43 10.11 -21.01
N SER A 182 6.58 11.00 -20.53
CA SER A 182 6.93 12.43 -20.44
C SER A 182 7.86 12.63 -19.24
N VAL A 183 9.17 12.64 -19.50
CA VAL A 183 10.22 12.86 -18.49
C VAL A 183 10.86 14.22 -18.73
N ALA A 184 10.84 15.09 -17.73
CA ALA A 184 11.44 16.42 -17.85
C ALA A 184 12.94 16.34 -18.18
N ASP A 185 13.45 17.27 -18.99
CA ASP A 185 14.82 17.23 -19.53
C ASP A 185 15.89 17.16 -18.44
N ALA A 186 15.66 17.84 -17.30
CA ALA A 186 16.54 17.81 -16.15
C ALA A 186 16.82 16.39 -15.63
N TYR A 187 15.83 15.48 -15.71
CA TYR A 187 15.92 14.11 -15.22
C TYR A 187 16.26 13.09 -16.32
N ARG A 188 16.03 13.47 -17.57
CA ARG A 188 16.16 12.57 -18.73
C ARG A 188 17.58 12.06 -18.95
N THR A 189 18.59 12.83 -18.52
CA THR A 189 20.00 12.41 -18.58
C THR A 189 20.25 11.15 -17.75
N ALA A 190 19.73 11.09 -16.52
CA ALA A 190 19.85 9.91 -15.67
C ALA A 190 19.14 8.70 -16.29
N TRP A 191 17.95 8.89 -16.86
CA TRP A 191 17.20 7.82 -17.54
C TRP A 191 17.97 7.21 -18.72
N LYS A 192 18.72 8.03 -19.47
CA LYS A 192 19.59 7.56 -20.55
C LYS A 192 20.80 6.78 -20.00
N GLN A 193 21.43 7.29 -18.94
CA GLN A 193 22.58 6.62 -18.31
C GLN A 193 22.24 5.21 -17.82
N PHE A 194 21.05 5.03 -17.23
CA PHE A 194 20.57 3.73 -16.78
C PHE A 194 19.89 2.89 -17.88
N ASN A 195 19.85 3.39 -19.12
CA ASN A 195 19.19 2.75 -20.26
C ASN A 195 17.71 2.41 -19.99
N PHE A 196 17.01 3.23 -19.21
CA PHE A 196 15.59 3.01 -18.90
C PHE A 196 14.66 3.28 -20.07
N LEU A 197 15.07 4.14 -21.01
CA LEU A 197 14.27 4.46 -22.20
C LEU A 197 14.12 3.30 -23.18
N SER A 198 14.82 2.18 -23.00
CA SER A 198 14.63 0.97 -23.82
C SER A 198 13.69 -0.05 -23.18
N LEU A 199 13.17 0.23 -21.97
CA LEU A 199 12.31 -0.68 -21.23
C LEU A 199 10.87 -0.62 -21.76
N LYS A 200 10.18 -1.76 -21.65
CA LYS A 200 8.76 -1.89 -21.96
C LYS A 200 8.05 -2.47 -20.75
N ALA A 201 6.83 -2.01 -20.52
CA ALA A 201 6.00 -2.51 -19.45
C ALA A 201 4.56 -2.67 -19.93
N GLY A 202 3.84 -3.59 -19.33
CA GLY A 202 2.46 -3.87 -19.68
C GLY A 202 1.92 -5.01 -18.85
N THR A 203 0.63 -5.25 -19.02
CA THR A 203 -0.05 -6.39 -18.42
C THR A 203 -1.26 -6.77 -19.26
N ASP A 204 -1.49 -8.08 -19.36
CA ASP A 204 -2.65 -8.65 -20.05
C ASP A 204 -3.79 -8.98 -19.06
N VAL A 205 -3.62 -8.64 -17.78
CA VAL A 205 -4.65 -8.84 -16.75
C VAL A 205 -4.77 -7.56 -15.91
N PRO A 206 -6.00 -7.11 -15.59
CA PRO A 206 -6.19 -5.99 -14.69
C PRO A 206 -5.56 -6.26 -13.32
N VAL A 207 -4.90 -5.24 -12.75
CA VAL A 207 -4.32 -5.30 -11.41
C VAL A 207 -4.65 -4.02 -10.65
N ASN A 208 -4.60 -4.05 -9.33
CA ASN A 208 -4.72 -2.85 -8.48
C ASN A 208 -3.40 -2.57 -7.76
N ARG A 209 -3.09 -1.29 -7.50
CA ARG A 209 -1.91 -0.92 -6.69
C ARG A 209 -2.26 0.21 -5.72
N ALA A 210 -1.78 0.07 -4.49
CA ALA A 210 -1.94 1.07 -3.45
C ALA A 210 -0.96 2.23 -3.64
N TYR A 211 -1.45 3.46 -3.47
CA TYR A 211 -0.68 4.69 -3.47
C TYR A 211 -1.20 5.64 -2.40
N SER A 212 -0.34 6.05 -1.48
CA SER A 212 -0.68 6.94 -0.36
C SER A 212 -0.98 8.36 -0.85
N LEU A 213 -1.98 9.00 -0.22
CA LEU A 213 -2.39 10.36 -0.54
C LEU A 213 -1.34 11.37 -0.05
N ALA A 214 -1.08 12.39 -0.85
CA ALA A 214 -0.13 13.47 -0.55
C ALA A 214 -0.81 14.79 -0.16
N ASN A 215 -2.09 14.96 -0.51
CA ASN A 215 -2.88 16.13 -0.13
C ASN A 215 -3.56 15.90 1.23
N PRO A 216 -3.74 16.95 2.04
CA PRO A 216 -4.52 16.86 3.28
C PRO A 216 -6.03 16.70 2.98
N PRO A 217 -6.83 16.17 3.91
CA PRO A 217 -8.28 15.99 3.73
C PRO A 217 -9.05 17.29 3.43
N SER A 218 -8.53 18.45 3.82
CA SER A 218 -9.12 19.75 3.49
C SER A 218 -9.07 20.11 2.01
N GLU A 219 -8.13 19.55 1.25
CA GLU A 219 -7.99 19.78 -0.19
C GLU A 219 -8.97 18.89 -0.98
N LYS A 220 -10.26 19.29 -0.99
CA LYS A 220 -11.33 18.52 -1.63
C LYS A 220 -11.30 18.60 -3.16
N GLY A 221 -11.73 17.51 -3.81
CA GLY A 221 -11.90 17.41 -5.26
C GLY A 221 -10.63 17.12 -6.05
N LEU A 222 -9.46 17.15 -5.39
CA LEU A 222 -8.18 16.73 -5.95
C LEU A 222 -7.57 15.63 -5.08
N LEU A 223 -6.94 14.66 -5.73
CA LEU A 223 -6.12 13.64 -5.08
C LEU A 223 -4.71 13.72 -5.65
N ARG A 224 -3.73 13.82 -4.76
CA ARG A 224 -2.31 13.93 -5.13
C ARG A 224 -1.57 12.68 -4.67
N PHE A 225 -0.68 12.18 -5.51
CA PHE A 225 0.16 11.03 -5.21
C PHE A 225 1.59 11.32 -5.65
N THR A 226 2.58 10.82 -4.89
CA THR A 226 3.99 10.86 -5.32
C THR A 226 4.45 9.44 -5.62
N ILE A 227 4.59 9.11 -6.90
CA ILE A 227 4.74 7.72 -7.33
C ILE A 227 6.15 7.52 -7.87
N ARG A 228 6.86 6.53 -7.30
CA ARG A 228 8.18 6.12 -7.77
C ARG A 228 8.06 5.10 -8.90
N ILE A 229 8.84 5.27 -9.96
CA ILE A 229 8.96 4.24 -11.01
C ILE A 229 9.71 3.01 -10.46
N ALA A 230 9.07 1.85 -10.51
CA ALA A 230 9.70 0.57 -10.18
C ALA A 230 10.40 0.00 -11.42
N THR A 231 11.64 0.42 -11.63
CA THR A 231 12.53 -0.16 -12.65
C THR A 231 13.04 -1.52 -12.20
N PRO A 232 13.58 -2.35 -13.11
CA PRO A 232 14.27 -3.57 -12.72
C PRO A 232 15.37 -3.26 -11.69
N PRO A 233 15.60 -4.14 -10.69
CA PRO A 233 16.65 -3.93 -9.71
C PRO A 233 18.03 -3.75 -10.37
N PRO A 234 18.93 -2.94 -9.79
CA PRO A 234 20.28 -2.78 -10.31
C PRO A 234 20.96 -4.14 -10.56
N GLY A 235 21.49 -4.34 -11.76
CA GLY A 235 22.12 -5.59 -12.18
C GLY A 235 21.16 -6.69 -12.65
N GLN A 236 19.85 -6.45 -12.65
CA GLN A 236 18.81 -7.42 -13.07
C GLN A 236 17.89 -6.84 -14.16
N MET A 237 18.47 -6.24 -15.20
CA MET A 237 17.73 -5.56 -16.28
C MET A 237 16.87 -6.50 -17.16
N ASP A 238 17.05 -7.81 -17.02
CA ASP A 238 16.24 -8.82 -17.69
C ASP A 238 14.86 -9.03 -17.01
N LEU A 239 14.70 -8.56 -15.76
CA LEU A 239 13.42 -8.62 -15.07
C LEU A 239 12.44 -7.57 -15.63
N PRO A 240 11.12 -7.88 -15.65
CA PRO A 240 10.13 -6.92 -16.12
C PRO A 240 10.04 -5.70 -15.17
N PRO A 241 9.81 -4.49 -15.70
CA PRO A 241 9.49 -3.32 -14.88
C PRO A 241 8.16 -3.48 -14.12
N GLY A 242 7.96 -2.65 -13.10
CA GLY A 242 6.74 -2.68 -12.29
C GLY A 242 5.50 -2.22 -13.07
N VAL A 243 4.49 -3.08 -13.11
CA VAL A 243 3.25 -2.88 -13.88
C VAL A 243 2.50 -1.61 -13.46
N GLY A 244 2.25 -1.37 -12.17
CA GLY A 244 1.44 -0.23 -11.74
C GLY A 244 2.16 1.11 -11.89
N SER A 245 3.42 1.20 -11.44
CA SER A 245 4.18 2.43 -11.58
C SER A 245 4.42 2.81 -13.04
N SER A 246 4.60 1.82 -13.93
CA SER A 246 4.79 2.11 -15.36
C SER A 246 3.50 2.59 -16.02
N TYR A 247 2.34 2.05 -15.64
CA TYR A 247 1.03 2.56 -16.07
C TYR A 247 0.87 4.03 -15.67
N VAL A 248 1.10 4.34 -14.39
CA VAL A 248 1.02 5.71 -13.86
C VAL A 248 1.98 6.65 -14.59
N PHE A 249 3.23 6.25 -14.83
CA PHE A 249 4.21 7.09 -15.53
C PHE A 249 3.83 7.37 -16.99
N ASN A 250 3.03 6.49 -17.59
CA ASN A 250 2.52 6.63 -18.95
C ASN A 250 1.32 7.59 -19.06
N LEU A 251 0.60 7.81 -17.96
CA LEU A 251 -0.58 8.69 -17.94
C LEU A 251 -0.25 10.12 -18.37
N LYS A 252 -1.13 10.70 -19.17
CA LYS A 252 -1.08 12.08 -19.67
C LYS A 252 -2.28 12.88 -19.16
N PRO A 253 -2.18 14.22 -19.08
CA PRO A 253 -3.33 15.06 -18.77
C PRO A 253 -4.53 14.75 -19.66
N GLY A 254 -5.70 14.57 -19.05
CA GLY A 254 -6.94 14.17 -19.73
C GLY A 254 -7.24 12.67 -19.71
N ASP A 255 -6.27 11.80 -19.37
CA ASP A 255 -6.52 10.37 -19.22
C ASP A 255 -7.48 10.08 -18.05
N ARG A 256 -8.23 8.99 -18.17
CA ARG A 256 -9.20 8.53 -17.18
C ARG A 256 -8.59 7.45 -16.30
N VAL A 257 -8.77 7.60 -14.99
CA VAL A 257 -8.25 6.68 -13.98
C VAL A 257 -9.39 6.27 -13.06
N VAL A 258 -9.48 4.96 -12.79
CA VAL A 258 -10.40 4.41 -11.80
C VAL A 258 -9.61 4.08 -10.55
N LEU A 259 -10.15 4.43 -9.40
CA LEU A 259 -9.54 4.16 -8.11
C LEU A 259 -10.58 3.76 -7.08
N SER A 260 -10.15 3.06 -6.03
CA SER A 260 -10.99 2.72 -4.88
C SER A 260 -10.33 3.10 -3.57
N GLY A 261 -11.13 3.35 -2.55
CA GLY A 261 -10.65 3.71 -1.21
C GLY A 261 -11.67 4.59 -0.47
N PRO A 262 -11.25 5.28 0.60
CA PRO A 262 -9.90 5.28 1.16
C PRO A 262 -9.59 4.00 1.97
N TYR A 263 -8.32 3.65 2.07
CA TYR A 263 -7.80 2.56 2.90
C TYR A 263 -6.68 3.08 3.81
N GLY A 264 -6.31 2.30 4.83
CA GLY A 264 -5.10 2.52 5.62
C GLY A 264 -5.37 2.55 7.12
N ASP A 265 -4.30 2.38 7.88
CA ASP A 265 -4.26 2.41 9.35
C ASP A 265 -3.09 3.28 9.86
N PHE A 266 -2.34 3.91 8.95
CA PHE A 266 -1.25 4.82 9.26
C PHE A 266 -1.80 6.19 9.64
N PHE A 267 -2.38 6.30 10.82
CA PHE A 267 -2.98 7.55 11.32
C PHE A 267 -2.18 8.16 12.46
N VAL A 268 -2.21 9.49 12.56
CA VAL A 268 -1.68 10.18 13.75
C VAL A 268 -2.55 9.83 14.95
N LYS A 269 -1.91 9.43 16.05
CA LYS A 269 -2.60 9.08 17.29
C LYS A 269 -3.14 10.32 17.98
N ASP A 270 -4.30 10.15 18.60
CA ASP A 270 -4.97 11.19 19.37
C ASP A 270 -4.36 11.29 20.79
N THR A 271 -3.20 11.94 20.87
CA THR A 271 -2.47 12.22 22.12
C THR A 271 -1.83 13.61 22.06
N ASP A 272 -1.26 14.07 23.18
CA ASP A 272 -0.51 15.33 23.26
C ASP A 272 1.01 15.18 23.08
N ARG A 273 1.50 13.98 22.73
CA ARG A 273 2.94 13.70 22.61
C ARG A 273 3.59 14.42 21.45
N GLU A 274 4.90 14.63 21.51
CA GLU A 274 5.66 15.12 20.35
C GLU A 274 5.52 14.17 19.15
N MET A 275 5.48 14.74 17.93
CA MET A 275 5.46 13.97 16.68
C MET A 275 6.79 14.10 15.93
N CYS A 276 7.39 12.97 15.56
CA CYS A 276 8.58 12.91 14.72
C CYS A 276 8.29 12.11 13.44
N PHE A 277 8.22 12.84 12.32
CA PHE A 277 8.05 12.28 10.99
C PHE A 277 9.42 12.03 10.36
N ILE A 278 9.65 10.82 9.83
CA ILE A 278 10.90 10.47 9.14
C ILE A 278 10.55 9.84 7.78
N GLY A 279 10.89 10.57 6.71
CA GLY A 279 10.50 10.26 5.35
C GLY A 279 11.68 10.06 4.39
N GLY A 280 11.46 9.30 3.31
CA GLY A 280 12.41 9.19 2.21
C GLY A 280 11.77 8.82 0.88
N GLY A 281 12.25 9.42 -0.21
CA GLY A 281 11.74 9.17 -1.57
C GLY A 281 10.23 9.39 -1.69
N ALA A 282 9.51 8.42 -2.27
CA ALA A 282 8.05 8.49 -2.41
C ALA A 282 7.28 8.45 -1.09
N GLY A 283 7.94 8.13 0.03
CA GLY A 283 7.36 8.25 1.37
C GLY A 283 7.04 9.69 1.76
N MET A 284 7.43 10.69 0.95
CA MET A 284 6.99 12.07 1.09
C MET A 284 5.47 12.23 1.07
N ALA A 285 4.72 11.43 0.29
CA ALA A 285 3.27 11.56 0.16
C ALA A 285 2.55 11.51 1.53
N PRO A 286 2.59 10.40 2.29
CA PRO A 286 1.86 10.33 3.55
C PRO A 286 2.43 11.32 4.58
N MET A 287 3.73 11.63 4.54
CA MET A 287 4.34 12.66 5.42
C MET A 287 3.73 14.04 5.17
N ARG A 288 3.66 14.46 3.91
CA ARG A 288 3.04 15.73 3.51
C ARG A 288 1.57 15.78 3.94
N CYS A 289 0.82 14.71 3.67
CA CYS A 289 -0.58 14.60 4.06
C CYS A 289 -0.78 14.80 5.57
N HIS A 290 -0.01 14.07 6.40
CA HIS A 290 -0.07 14.20 7.85
C HIS A 290 0.31 15.58 8.35
N ILE A 291 1.47 16.10 7.94
CA ILE A 291 2.00 17.36 8.44
C ILE A 291 1.07 18.51 8.07
N PHE A 292 0.56 18.53 6.84
CA PHE A 292 -0.38 19.57 6.40
C PHE A 292 -1.70 19.46 7.17
N ASN A 293 -2.25 18.26 7.34
CA ASN A 293 -3.45 18.07 8.14
C ASN A 293 -3.25 18.52 9.60
N GLN A 294 -2.13 18.15 10.23
CA GLN A 294 -1.85 18.51 11.62
C GLN A 294 -1.69 20.02 11.82
N LEU A 295 -0.94 20.69 10.94
CA LEU A 295 -0.62 22.11 11.09
C LEU A 295 -1.70 23.05 10.52
N LEU A 296 -2.25 22.73 9.34
CA LEU A 296 -3.17 23.61 8.63
C LEU A 296 -4.64 23.32 8.95
N ASP A 297 -5.03 22.05 9.03
CA ASP A 297 -6.44 21.66 9.19
C ASP A 297 -6.83 21.60 10.67
N LEU A 298 -6.00 20.96 11.49
CA LEU A 298 -6.24 20.75 12.92
C LEU A 298 -5.63 21.84 13.81
N GLY A 299 -4.61 22.57 13.32
CA GLY A 299 -3.94 23.62 14.08
C GLY A 299 -3.28 23.11 15.36
N THR A 300 -2.64 21.93 15.31
CA THR A 300 -2.05 21.28 16.48
C THR A 300 -1.04 22.18 17.20
N SER A 301 -1.07 22.15 18.53
CA SER A 301 -0.04 22.79 19.38
C SER A 301 1.12 21.84 19.73
N ARG A 302 1.01 20.56 19.35
CA ARG A 302 2.05 19.55 19.58
C ARG A 302 3.31 19.97 18.84
N LYS A 303 4.48 19.64 19.39
CA LYS A 303 5.74 19.82 18.67
C LYS A 303 5.83 18.79 17.54
N VAL A 304 6.20 19.25 16.35
CA VAL A 304 6.26 18.44 15.13
C VAL A 304 7.63 18.61 14.49
N THR A 305 8.33 17.50 14.25
CA THR A 305 9.57 17.51 13.50
C THR A 305 9.44 16.64 12.26
N PHE A 306 10.00 17.08 11.14
CA PHE A 306 10.06 16.30 9.91
C PHE A 306 11.49 16.18 9.40
N TRP A 307 11.94 14.94 9.24
CA TRP A 307 13.26 14.56 8.76
C TRP A 307 13.13 13.87 7.40
N TYR A 308 13.64 14.50 6.35
CA TYR A 308 13.54 13.95 4.99
C TYR A 308 14.91 13.58 4.41
N GLY A 309 15.04 12.33 3.98
CA GLY A 309 16.23 11.82 3.29
C GLY A 309 16.07 11.86 1.78
N ALA A 310 17.02 12.49 1.09
CA ALA A 310 17.13 12.49 -0.36
C ALA A 310 18.57 12.16 -0.80
N ARG A 311 18.76 11.75 -2.06
CA ARG A 311 20.09 11.46 -2.58
C ARG A 311 20.89 12.74 -2.81
N SER A 312 20.33 13.66 -3.58
CA SER A 312 20.90 14.96 -3.93
C SER A 312 19.80 16.02 -3.98
N ARG A 313 20.16 17.29 -4.15
CA ARG A 313 19.18 18.41 -4.16
C ARG A 313 18.12 18.26 -5.25
N GLN A 314 18.51 17.72 -6.41
CA GLN A 314 17.59 17.46 -7.53
C GLN A 314 16.49 16.44 -7.20
N GLU A 315 16.66 15.63 -6.16
CA GLU A 315 15.64 14.65 -5.73
C GLU A 315 14.70 15.19 -4.65
N MET A 316 14.87 16.46 -4.24
CA MET A 316 14.01 17.14 -3.28
C MET A 316 12.81 17.77 -3.99
N PHE A 317 11.63 17.63 -3.38
CA PHE A 317 10.40 18.26 -3.83
C PHE A 317 9.54 18.63 -2.62
N TYR A 318 8.62 19.59 -2.82
CA TYR A 318 7.88 20.30 -1.76
C TYR A 318 8.75 21.03 -0.72
N ASP A 319 10.06 21.15 -0.95
CA ASP A 319 11.03 21.79 -0.05
C ASP A 319 10.57 23.20 0.36
N GLU A 320 10.15 24.02 -0.60
CA GLU A 320 9.65 25.37 -0.33
C GLU A 320 8.33 25.39 0.45
N GLU A 321 7.46 24.40 0.28
CA GLU A 321 6.22 24.31 1.05
C GLU A 321 6.50 23.99 2.53
N PHE A 322 7.43 23.07 2.80
CA PHE A 322 7.82 22.75 4.18
C PHE A 322 8.60 23.88 4.85
N LYS A 323 9.42 24.62 4.10
CA LYS A 323 10.07 25.84 4.61
C LYS A 323 9.06 26.92 4.95
N ASP A 324 8.02 27.12 4.14
CA ASP A 324 6.92 28.05 4.45
C ASP A 324 6.20 27.63 5.74
N LEU A 325 5.88 26.33 5.89
CA LEU A 325 5.29 25.81 7.12
C LEU A 325 6.18 26.07 8.34
N GLN A 326 7.49 25.80 8.24
CA GLN A 326 8.43 26.06 9.35
C GLN A 326 8.50 27.55 9.71
N ALA A 327 8.42 28.44 8.73
CA ALA A 327 8.39 29.89 8.98
C ALA A 327 7.09 30.35 9.66
N ARG A 328 5.97 29.67 9.39
CA ARG A 328 4.64 30.02 9.90
C ARG A 328 4.32 29.41 11.26
N PHE A 329 4.82 28.21 11.54
CA PHE A 329 4.46 27.43 12.73
C PHE A 329 5.68 27.24 13.63
N SER A 330 5.71 27.93 14.78
CA SER A 330 6.85 27.87 15.73
C SER A 330 7.04 26.51 16.39
N ASN A 331 6.03 25.64 16.34
CA ASN A 331 6.06 24.26 16.84
C ASN A 331 6.48 23.24 15.77
N PHE A 332 6.79 23.67 14.54
CA PHE A 332 7.23 22.79 13.46
C PHE A 332 8.69 23.05 13.05
N SER A 333 9.45 21.98 12.82
CA SER A 333 10.78 22.07 12.21
C SER A 333 10.99 21.02 11.12
N TYR A 334 11.60 21.44 10.02
CA TYR A 334 11.88 20.65 8.83
C TYR A 334 13.38 20.55 8.59
N HIS A 335 13.87 19.31 8.48
CA HIS A 335 15.29 18.99 8.32
C HIS A 335 15.49 18.03 7.16
N VAL A 336 16.52 18.27 6.36
CA VAL A 336 16.86 17.44 5.19
C VAL A 336 18.28 16.94 5.32
N ALA A 337 18.50 15.67 4.97
CA ALA A 337 19.84 15.11 4.81
C ALA A 337 20.03 14.57 3.39
N LEU A 338 21.16 14.94 2.77
CA LEU A 338 21.55 14.44 1.46
C LEU A 338 22.59 13.33 1.61
N SER A 339 22.29 12.13 1.11
CA SER A 339 23.21 10.99 1.22
C SER A 339 24.39 11.09 0.25
N GLU A 340 24.16 11.68 -0.93
CA GLU A 340 25.15 11.85 -2.01
C GLU A 340 24.97 13.22 -2.69
N PRO A 341 25.19 14.34 -1.96
CA PRO A 341 25.09 15.67 -2.55
C PRO A 341 26.07 15.81 -3.70
N GLN A 342 25.62 16.42 -4.80
CA GLN A 342 26.48 16.71 -5.94
C GLN A 342 27.21 18.04 -5.73
N PRO A 343 28.42 18.24 -6.33
CA PRO A 343 29.14 19.51 -6.20
C PRO A 343 28.31 20.74 -6.58
N GLU A 344 27.45 20.63 -7.59
CA GLU A 344 26.54 21.68 -8.05
C GLU A 344 25.38 22.00 -7.08
N ASP A 345 25.08 21.12 -6.13
CA ASP A 345 23.99 21.33 -5.16
C ASP A 345 24.30 22.48 -4.20
N ASN A 346 25.60 22.78 -4.02
CA ASN A 346 26.13 23.74 -3.04
C ASN A 346 25.51 23.51 -1.65
N TRP A 347 25.40 22.25 -1.25
CA TRP A 347 24.70 21.85 -0.03
C TRP A 347 25.55 22.13 1.22
N ASP A 348 25.01 22.92 2.13
CA ASP A 348 25.60 23.27 3.42
C ASP A 348 24.88 22.62 4.61
N GLY A 349 23.81 21.87 4.35
CA GLY A 349 23.03 21.15 5.34
C GLY A 349 23.61 19.78 5.72
N PRO A 350 22.87 19.00 6.53
CA PRO A 350 23.26 17.65 6.93
C PRO A 350 23.55 16.72 5.75
N THR A 351 24.60 15.91 5.87
CA THR A 351 24.95 14.88 4.88
C THR A 351 24.91 13.48 5.49
N GLY A 352 24.75 12.46 4.65
CA GLY A 352 24.61 11.07 5.07
C GLY A 352 23.15 10.61 5.13
N PHE A 353 22.90 9.52 5.86
CA PHE A 353 21.57 8.93 5.94
C PHE A 353 20.69 9.65 6.97
N ILE A 354 19.39 9.78 6.66
CA ILE A 354 18.46 10.57 7.46
C ILE A 354 18.29 10.07 8.91
N HIS A 355 18.36 8.76 9.14
CA HIS A 355 18.30 8.21 10.50
C HIS A 355 19.47 8.72 11.35
N GLN A 356 20.68 8.78 10.78
CA GLN A 356 21.87 9.27 11.48
C GLN A 356 21.76 10.78 11.75
N ALA A 357 21.28 11.55 10.77
CA ALA A 357 21.06 12.98 10.95
C ALA A 357 20.01 13.28 12.04
N ALA A 358 18.87 12.57 12.04
CA ALA A 358 17.84 12.70 13.07
C ALA A 358 18.37 12.33 14.46
N HIS A 359 19.17 11.26 14.55
CA HIS A 359 19.85 10.90 15.80
C HIS A 359 20.81 12.00 16.26
N ASP A 360 21.77 12.37 15.41
CA ASP A 360 22.92 13.17 15.81
C ASP A 360 22.59 14.64 16.05
N LEU A 361 21.57 15.16 15.40
CA LEU A 361 21.18 16.57 15.49
C LEU A 361 20.03 16.78 16.47
N TYR A 362 19.37 15.71 16.92
CA TYR A 362 18.15 15.85 17.69
C TYR A 362 17.95 14.77 18.74
N LEU A 363 17.75 13.50 18.35
CA LEU A 363 17.27 12.47 19.29
C LEU A 363 18.29 12.13 20.39
N LYS A 364 19.59 12.22 20.11
CA LYS A 364 20.63 11.89 21.10
C LYS A 364 20.65 12.85 22.30
N ASP A 365 20.23 14.10 22.08
CA ASP A 365 20.26 15.19 23.07
C ASP A 365 18.84 15.51 23.60
N HIS A 366 17.84 14.76 23.16
CA HIS A 366 16.45 14.90 23.60
C HIS A 366 16.29 14.43 25.06
N GLU A 367 15.48 15.12 25.86
CA GLU A 367 15.28 14.79 27.28
C GLU A 367 14.74 13.37 27.48
N ASP A 368 13.74 13.01 26.68
CA ASP A 368 13.20 11.65 26.64
C ASP A 368 12.72 11.28 25.22
N PRO A 369 13.56 10.64 24.39
CA PRO A 369 13.18 10.24 23.04
C PRO A 369 12.14 9.10 23.01
N THR A 370 11.88 8.42 24.14
CA THR A 370 10.92 7.31 24.22
C THR A 370 9.46 7.78 24.29
N GLU A 371 9.24 9.03 24.72
CA GLU A 371 7.92 9.67 24.77
C GLU A 371 7.51 10.38 23.46
N ILE A 372 8.29 10.23 22.39
CA ILE A 372 7.98 10.77 21.06
C ILE A 372 7.19 9.72 20.26
N GLU A 373 6.15 10.16 19.55
CA GLU A 373 5.47 9.33 18.56
C GLU A 373 6.15 9.47 17.20
N TYR A 374 6.58 8.34 16.64
CA TYR A 374 7.33 8.30 15.38
C TYR A 374 6.47 7.83 14.23
N TYR A 375 6.53 8.54 13.11
CA TYR A 375 5.75 8.25 11.90
C TYR A 375 6.71 8.09 10.73
N LEU A 376 6.83 6.86 10.21
CA LEU A 376 7.88 6.51 9.24
C LEU A 376 7.28 6.13 7.89
N CYS A 377 7.86 6.64 6.79
CA CYS A 377 7.52 6.14 5.45
C CYS A 377 8.68 6.35 4.47
N GLY A 378 9.08 5.29 3.76
CA GLY A 378 10.14 5.38 2.77
C GLY A 378 10.72 4.01 2.39
N PRO A 379 11.94 3.98 1.81
CA PRO A 379 12.54 2.74 1.33
C PRO A 379 12.77 1.72 2.48
N PRO A 380 12.67 0.40 2.21
CA PRO A 380 12.83 -0.63 3.25
C PRO A 380 14.13 -0.53 4.05
N MET A 381 15.24 -0.16 3.39
CA MET A 381 16.53 0.04 4.06
C MET A 381 16.51 1.23 5.03
N MET A 382 15.79 2.30 4.69
CA MET A 382 15.63 3.45 5.57
C MET A 382 14.78 3.07 6.78
N ILE A 383 13.62 2.45 6.56
CA ILE A 383 12.73 2.01 7.64
C ILE A 383 13.47 1.08 8.59
N SER A 384 14.19 0.08 8.07
CA SER A 384 15.00 -0.83 8.89
C SER A 384 16.07 -0.10 9.72
N ALA A 385 16.79 0.85 9.13
CA ALA A 385 17.81 1.62 9.84
C ALA A 385 17.22 2.51 10.94
N VAL A 386 16.08 3.17 10.67
CA VAL A 386 15.37 3.99 11.66
C VAL A 386 14.81 3.10 12.78
N MET A 387 14.19 1.97 12.47
CA MET A 387 13.68 1.03 13.47
C MET A 387 14.78 0.54 14.41
N ASN A 388 15.95 0.16 13.88
CA ASN A 388 17.10 -0.25 14.71
C ASN A 388 17.64 0.90 15.57
N MET A 389 17.65 2.13 15.05
CA MET A 389 18.05 3.32 15.81
C MET A 389 17.07 3.61 16.95
N LEU A 390 15.76 3.54 16.70
CA LEU A 390 14.74 3.76 17.73
C LEU A 390 14.74 2.66 18.80
N ASP A 391 14.95 1.40 18.40
CA ASP A 391 15.13 0.28 19.34
C ASP A 391 16.36 0.49 20.25
N ALA A 392 17.49 0.95 19.68
CA ALA A 392 18.68 1.30 20.45
C ALA A 392 18.47 2.49 21.42
N LEU A 393 17.51 3.38 21.12
CA LEU A 393 17.08 4.46 22.02
C LEU A 393 16.04 4.02 23.06
N GLY A 394 15.56 2.76 23.00
CA GLY A 394 14.58 2.21 23.93
C GLY A 394 13.12 2.57 23.60
N VAL A 395 12.84 3.03 22.37
CA VAL A 395 11.49 3.39 21.94
C VAL A 395 10.61 2.14 21.79
N GLU A 396 9.48 2.10 22.47
CA GLU A 396 8.54 0.98 22.38
C GLU A 396 7.87 0.90 20.99
N ARG A 397 7.55 -0.32 20.54
CA ARG A 397 6.97 -0.56 19.21
C ARG A 397 5.66 0.20 19.01
N GLU A 398 4.89 0.34 20.08
CA GLU A 398 3.62 1.05 20.16
C GLU A 398 3.78 2.54 19.86
N MET A 399 4.95 3.14 20.08
CA MET A 399 5.24 4.55 19.78
C MET A 399 5.53 4.80 18.30
N ILE A 400 5.78 3.74 17.53
CA ILE A 400 6.16 3.82 16.13
C ILE A 400 4.98 3.42 15.23
N ALA A 401 4.59 4.29 14.32
CA ALA A 401 3.72 3.97 13.20
C ALA A 401 4.54 4.02 11.91
N PHE A 402 4.26 3.14 10.96
CA PHE A 402 4.89 3.21 9.64
C PHE A 402 3.94 2.74 8.55
N ASP A 403 4.11 3.33 7.36
CA ASP A 403 3.46 2.90 6.13
C ASP A 403 4.49 2.14 5.28
N ASP A 404 4.32 0.82 5.18
CA ASP A 404 5.19 -0.07 4.41
C ASP A 404 4.53 -0.37 3.05
N PHE A 405 5.19 0.10 1.98
CA PHE A 405 4.70 -0.05 0.62
C PHE A 405 4.82 -1.48 0.07
N GLY A 406 5.40 -2.42 0.83
CA GLY A 406 5.43 -3.86 0.51
C GLY A 406 6.70 -4.31 -0.17
#